data_AF-A0A2I2A9V6-F1
#
_entry.id   AF-A0A2I2A9V6-F1
#
_cell.length_a   1.000
_cell.length_b   1.000
_cell.length_c   1.000
_cell.angle_alpha   90.00
_cell.angle_beta   90.00
_cell.angle_gamma   90.00
#
_symmetry.space_group_name_H-M   'P 1'
#
loop_
_entity.id
_entity.type
_entity.pdbx_description
1 polymer ?
#
loop_
_entity_poly.entity_id
_entity_poly.type
_entity_poly.pdbx_seq_one_letter_code
_entity_poly.pdbx_strand_id
1 'polypeptide(L)' 'MQNSDKGDLAERMSMYQASLERNALLAGEDFRKRRRTVVIFICNFDVFKKRLAAYYIGSKVLNCLELKFDNKKTNAIVN' A
#
# COMPACT_ATOMS: atom_id res chain seq x y z
N MET A 1 -15.41 -0.26 -1.55
CA MET A 1 -15.78 -1.19 -0.46
C MET A 1 -15.59 -2.60 -0.98
N GLN A 2 -14.89 -3.46 -0.25
CA GLN A 2 -14.73 -4.87 -0.63
C GLN A 2 -15.56 -5.73 0.33
N ASN A 3 -16.63 -6.33 -0.20
CA ASN A 3 -17.66 -6.99 0.61
C ASN A 3 -17.40 -8.48 0.85
N SER A 4 -16.44 -9.06 0.12
CA SER A 4 -16.01 -10.45 0.25
C SER A 4 -14.54 -10.61 -0.10
N ASP A 5 -13.88 -11.60 0.49
CA ASP A 5 -12.50 -11.94 0.18
C ASP A 5 -12.45 -12.73 -1.14
N LYS A 6 -11.77 -12.16 -2.13
CA LYS A 6 -11.54 -12.80 -3.45
C LYS A 6 -10.13 -13.37 -3.57
N GLY A 7 -9.28 -13.21 -2.56
CA GLY A 7 -7.88 -13.63 -2.58
C GLY A 7 -6.97 -12.77 -3.47
N ASP A 8 -7.49 -11.70 -4.09
CA ASP A 8 -6.79 -10.84 -5.06
C ASP A 8 -6.49 -9.42 -4.52
N LEU A 9 -6.63 -9.23 -3.21
CA LEU A 9 -6.54 -7.92 -2.57
C LEU A 9 -5.15 -7.28 -2.78
N ALA A 10 -4.10 -8.09 -2.69
CA ALA A 10 -2.72 -7.63 -2.85
C ALA A 10 -2.45 -7.16 -4.30
N GLU A 11 -2.92 -7.92 -5.28
CA GLU A 11 -2.83 -7.63 -6.71
C GLU A 11 -3.56 -6.33 -7.04
N ARG A 12 -4.80 -6.19 -6.57
CA ARG A 12 -5.60 -4.98 -6.79
C ARG A 12 -4.98 -3.76 -6.12
N MET A 13 -4.49 -3.91 -4.90
CA MET A 13 -3.78 -2.84 -4.19
C MET A 13 -2.54 -2.41 -4.97
N SER A 14 -1.75 -3.36 -5.48
CA SER A 14 -0.59 -3.09 -6.34
C SER A 14 -0.98 -2.31 -7.60
N MET A 15 -2.08 -2.67 -8.26
CA MET A 15 -2.58 -1.96 -9.45
C MET A 15 -2.97 -0.50 -9.14
N TYR A 16 -3.72 -0.26 -8.07
CA TYR A 16 -4.08 1.12 -7.66
C TYR A 16 -2.84 1.93 -7.27
N GLN A 17 -1.93 1.31 -6.53
CA GLN A 17 -0.70 1.93 -6.07
C GLN A 17 0.20 2.33 -7.27
N ALA A 18 0.33 1.46 -8.27
CA ALA A 18 1.03 1.76 -9.53
C ALA A 18 0.38 2.93 -10.29
N SER A 19 -0.95 3.04 -10.28
CA SER A 19 -1.66 4.15 -10.91
C SER A 19 -1.38 5.50 -10.24
N LEU A 20 -1.30 5.52 -8.91
CA LEU A 20 -0.93 6.72 -8.16
C LEU A 20 0.54 7.10 -8.38
N GLU A 21 1.42 6.10 -8.45
CA GLU A 21 2.86 6.32 -8.65
C GLU A 21 3.20 7.01 -9.95
N ARG A 22 2.50 6.69 -11.04
CA ARG A 22 2.66 7.38 -12.32
C ARG A 22 2.46 8.89 -12.22
N ASN A 23 1.62 9.32 -11.29
CA ASN A 23 1.29 10.73 -11.08
C ASN A 23 1.95 11.32 -9.83
N ALA A 24 2.84 10.58 -9.17
CA ALA A 24 3.45 10.99 -7.90
C ALA A 24 4.55 12.04 -8.08
N LEU A 25 5.07 12.19 -9.29
CA LEU A 25 6.10 13.16 -9.66
C LEU A 25 5.85 13.59 -11.11
N LEU A 26 5.79 14.90 -11.36
CA LEU A 26 5.58 15.42 -12.71
C LEU A 26 6.88 15.34 -13.52
N ALA A 27 6.76 15.38 -14.85
CA ALA A 27 7.91 15.38 -15.75
C ALA A 27 8.83 16.59 -15.46
N GLY A 28 10.11 16.31 -15.23
CA GLY A 28 11.10 17.34 -14.89
C GLY A 28 11.09 17.81 -13.43
N GLU A 29 10.22 17.29 -12.57
CA GLU A 29 10.29 17.59 -11.13
C GLU A 29 11.44 16.86 -10.43
N ASP A 30 12.02 17.55 -9.45
CA ASP A 30 13.01 16.96 -8.53
C ASP A 30 12.39 15.82 -7.72
N PHE A 31 13.08 14.67 -7.65
CA PHE A 31 12.58 13.48 -6.95
C PHE A 31 12.22 13.72 -5.48
N ARG A 32 12.86 14.68 -4.81
CA ARG A 32 12.53 15.08 -3.43
C ARG A 32 11.08 15.59 -3.32
N LYS A 33 10.54 16.18 -4.38
CA LYS A 33 9.14 16.65 -4.50
C LYS A 33 8.14 15.53 -4.74
N ARG A 34 8.58 14.29 -4.94
CA ARG A 34 7.68 13.15 -5.12
C ARG A 34 6.66 13.09 -3.99
N ARG A 35 5.39 13.08 -4.36
CA ARG A 35 4.23 13.04 -3.46
C ARG A 35 4.11 11.66 -2.82
N ARG A 36 3.63 11.61 -1.58
CA ARG A 36 3.25 10.35 -0.94
C ARG A 36 1.97 9.84 -1.59
N THR A 37 1.94 8.54 -1.87
CA THR A 37 0.81 7.85 -2.49
C THR A 37 0.17 6.95 -1.46
N VAL A 38 -1.16 6.92 -1.41
CA VAL A 38 -1.92 6.21 -0.38
C VAL A 38 -3.03 5.40 -1.03
N VAL A 39 -3.07 4.10 -0.74
CA VAL A 39 -4.18 3.22 -1.10
C VAL A 39 -4.76 2.64 0.18
N ILE A 40 -6.06 2.81 0.38
CA ILE A 40 -6.80 2.29 1.53
C ILE A 40 -7.91 1.38 1.01
N PHE A 41 -7.88 0.12 1.43
CA PHE A 41 -8.99 -0.80 1.24
C PHE A 41 -9.83 -0.86 2.51
N ILE A 42 -11.12 -0.62 2.36
CA ILE A 42 -12.11 -0.81 3.42
C ILE A 42 -12.81 -2.14 3.15
N CYS A 43 -12.57 -3.08 4.05
CA CYS A 43 -13.12 -4.43 4.08
C CYS A 43 -14.16 -4.50 5.21
N ASN A 44 -15.15 -5.39 5.06
CA ASN A 44 -16.10 -5.74 6.12
C ASN A 44 -15.72 -7.06 6.83
N PHE A 45 -14.47 -7.50 6.64
CA PHE A 45 -13.92 -8.72 7.19
C PHE A 45 -12.43 -8.53 7.48
N ASP A 46 -11.92 -9.30 8.42
CA ASP A 46 -10.50 -9.32 8.73
C ASP A 46 -9.73 -10.20 7.72
N VAL A 47 -9.04 -9.53 6.79
CA VAL A 47 -8.28 -10.16 5.69
C VAL A 47 -7.24 -11.18 6.19
N PHE A 48 -6.48 -10.84 7.23
CA PHE A 48 -5.39 -11.70 7.71
C PHE A 48 -5.77 -12.53 8.95
N LYS A 49 -6.99 -12.38 9.45
CA LYS A 49 -7.53 -13.10 10.61
C LYS A 49 -6.65 -12.93 11.86
N LYS A 50 -6.04 -11.75 12.03
CA LYS A 50 -5.19 -11.39 13.18
C LYS A 50 -5.90 -10.53 14.23
N ARG A 51 -7.20 -10.25 14.04
CA ARG A 51 -8.06 -9.43 14.90
C ARG A 51 -7.54 -8.01 15.10
N LEU A 52 -6.89 -7.45 14.08
CA LEU A 52 -6.47 -6.05 14.07
C LEU A 52 -7.55 -5.20 13.39
N ALA A 53 -7.69 -3.94 13.82
CA ALA A 53 -8.59 -2.99 13.15
C ALA A 53 -8.04 -2.53 11.79
N ALA A 54 -6.71 -2.55 11.64
CA ALA A 54 -6.06 -2.17 10.39
C ALA A 54 -4.72 -2.88 10.20
N TYR A 55 -4.33 -3.03 8.93
CA TYR A 55 -3.04 -3.54 8.51
C TYR A 55 -2.33 -2.52 7.65
N TYR A 56 -1.07 -2.24 7.96
CA TYR A 56 -0.20 -1.38 7.17
C TYR A 56 0.85 -2.21 6.46
N ILE A 57 0.94 -2.03 5.14
CA ILE A 57 1.85 -2.77 4.28
C ILE A 57 2.99 -1.84 3.87
N GLY A 58 4.22 -2.31 4.07
CA GLY A 58 5.44 -1.56 3.77
C GLY A 58 6.53 -2.44 3.19
N SER A 59 7.56 -1.80 2.64
CA SER A 59 8.71 -2.48 2.04
C SER A 59 9.82 -2.75 3.08
N LYS A 60 10.46 -3.92 2.97
CA LYS A 60 11.60 -4.34 3.80
C LYS A 60 12.72 -4.88 2.91
N VAL A 61 13.96 -4.81 3.39
CA VAL A 61 15.11 -5.46 2.73
C VAL A 61 15.14 -6.94 3.14
N LEU A 62 15.04 -7.85 2.18
CA LEU A 62 14.92 -9.29 2.47
C LEU A 62 16.15 -9.86 3.20
N ASN A 63 17.34 -9.37 2.86
CA ASN A 63 18.60 -9.78 3.50
C ASN A 63 18.89 -9.03 4.80
N CYS A 64 18.06 -8.04 5.18
CA CYS A 64 18.22 -7.27 6.40
C CYS A 64 16.86 -6.75 6.87
N LEU A 65 16.12 -7.60 7.59
CA LEU A 65 14.72 -7.33 7.98
C LEU A 65 14.55 -6.12 8.90
N GLU A 66 15.62 -5.69 9.57
CA GLU A 66 15.68 -4.47 10.38
C GLU A 66 15.61 -3.20 9.52
N LEU A 67 16.08 -3.25 8.28
CA LEU A 67 16.07 -2.12 7.36
C LEU A 67 14.69 -1.95 6.73
N LYS A 68 14.03 -0.86 7.13
CA LYS A 68 12.80 -0.35 6.52
C LYS A 68 13.16 0.73 5.51
N PHE A 69 12.54 0.66 4.34
CA PHE A 69 12.71 1.65 3.28
C PHE A 69 11.41 2.43 3.08
N ASP A 70 11.44 3.75 3.29
CA ASP A 70 10.31 4.62 3.00
C ASP A 70 10.29 5.01 1.52
N ASN A 71 9.49 4.27 0.75
CA ASN A 71 9.24 4.55 -0.65
C ASN A 71 8.13 5.58 -0.86
N LYS A 72 7.73 6.36 0.16
CA LYS A 72 6.56 7.25 0.17
C LYS A 72 5.28 6.59 -0.39
N LYS A 73 5.09 5.29 -0.14
CA LYS A 73 3.85 4.56 -0.40
C LYS A 73 3.23 4.19 0.93
N THR A 74 1.91 4.28 1.02
CA THR A 74 1.16 3.84 2.19
C THR A 74 0.01 2.99 1.72
N ASN A 75 0.10 1.71 2.00
CA ASN A 75 -0.91 0.73 1.68
C ASN A 75 -1.55 0.27 2.97
N ALA A 76 -2.86 0.46 3.10
CA ALA A 76 -3.60 0.10 4.30
C ALA A 76 -4.84 -0.72 3.97
N ILE A 77 -5.16 -1.63 4.88
CA ILE A 77 -6.41 -2.39 4.90
C ILE A 77 -7.08 -2.09 6.23
N VAL A 78 -8.34 -1.67 6.18
CA VAL A 78 -9.18 -1.38 7.35
C VAL A 78 -10.34 -2.35 7.33
N ASN A 79 -10.60 -2.99 8.48
CA ASN A 79 -11.61 -4.07 8.62
C ASN A 79 -12.92 -3.59 9.25
#